data_AF-A0A1H8SXP3-F1
#
_entry.id   AF-A0A1H8SXP3-F1
#
_cell.length_a   1.000
_cell.length_b   1.000
_cell.length_c   1.000
_cell.angle_alpha   90.00
_cell.angle_beta   90.00
_cell.angle_gamma   90.00
#
_symmetry.space_group_name_H-M   'P 1'
#
loop_
_entity.id
_entity.type
_entity.pdbx_description
1 polymer ?
#
loop_
_entity_poly.entity_id
_entity_poly.type
_entity_poly.pdbx_seq_one_letter_code
_entity_poly.pdbx_strand_id
1 'polypeptide(L)' 'MQRAIDRVIQTYGLLTSSEAAQDAQAKVENYIRTLFEAGETDDNRLTVCGLVYLRELDGSNDPVKAGYTGL' A
#
# COMPACT_ATOMS: atom_id res chain seq x y z
N MET A 1 -11.77 4.41 6.14
CA MET A 1 -11.57 3.11 5.46
C MET A 1 -11.68 3.23 3.94
N GLN A 2 -12.88 3.42 3.34
CA GLN A 2 -13.01 3.47 1.87
C GLN A 2 -12.18 4.59 1.21
N ARG A 3 -12.10 5.76 1.87
CA ARG A 3 -11.27 6.88 1.41
C ARG A 3 -9.77 6.54 1.36
N ALA A 4 -9.26 5.85 2.39
CA ALA A 4 -7.89 5.35 2.40
C ALA A 4 -7.64 4.36 1.26
N ILE A 5 -8.54 3.39 1.05
CA ILE A 5 -8.43 2.41 -0.05
C ILE A 5 -8.37 3.12 -1.41
N ASP A 6 -9.29 4.06 -1.66
CA ASP A 6 -9.37 4.80 -2.92
C ASP A 6 -8.07 5.59 -3.19
N ARG A 7 -7.56 6.28 -2.16
CA ARG A 7 -6.26 6.97 -2.23
C ARG A 7 -5.09 6.03 -2.50
N VAL A 8 -5.04 4.88 -1.83
CA VAL A 8 -3.98 3.89 -2.02
C VAL A 8 -3.98 3.39 -3.47
N ILE A 9 -5.13 2.99 -3.99
CA ILE A 9 -5.27 2.45 -5.35
C ILE A 9 -5.02 3.52 -6.40
N GLN A 10 -5.52 4.74 -6.20
CA GLN A 10 -5.24 5.85 -7.10
C GLN A 10 -3.74 6.16 -7.14
N THR A 11 -3.08 6.26 -5.98
CA THR A 11 -1.64 6.57 -5.90
C THR A 11 -0.81 5.43 -6.46
N TYR A 12 -1.17 4.18 -6.16
CA TYR A 12 -0.48 3.02 -6.67
C TYR A 12 -0.63 2.89 -8.18
N GLY A 13 -1.83 3.07 -8.73
CA GLY A 13 -2.07 3.06 -10.18
C GLY A 13 -1.33 4.15 -10.95
N LEU A 14 -1.00 5.29 -10.31
CA LEU A 14 -0.13 6.31 -10.89
C LEU A 14 1.36 5.90 -10.93
N LEU A 15 1.80 5.05 -10.01
CA LEU A 15 3.20 4.62 -9.88
C LEU A 15 3.53 3.36 -10.68
N THR A 16 2.55 2.48 -10.84
CA THR A 16 2.65 1.25 -11.65
C THR A 16 1.72 1.38 -12.86
N SER A 17 0.66 0.58 -12.92
CA SER A 17 -0.30 0.52 -14.02
C SER A 17 -1.70 0.27 -13.46
N SER A 18 -2.74 0.69 -14.19
CA SER A 18 -4.14 0.47 -13.79
C SER A 18 -4.48 -1.02 -13.60
N GLU A 19 -3.88 -1.92 -14.38
CA GLU A 19 -4.08 -3.37 -14.25
C GLU A 19 -3.52 -3.91 -12.93
N ALA A 20 -2.31 -3.50 -12.55
CA ALA A 20 -1.71 -3.87 -11.28
C ALA A 20 -2.48 -3.26 -10.09
N ALA A 21 -3.01 -2.05 -10.25
CA ALA A 21 -3.85 -1.40 -9.24
C ALA A 21 -5.18 -2.13 -9.02
N GLN A 22 -5.80 -2.65 -10.07
CA GLN A 22 -7.02 -3.46 -9.96
C GLN A 22 -6.76 -4.78 -9.23
N ASP A 23 -5.66 -5.47 -9.53
CA ASP A 23 -5.27 -6.71 -8.84
C ASP A 23 -4.91 -6.47 -7.36
N ALA A 24 -4.28 -5.33 -7.08
CA ALA A 24 -3.93 -4.86 -5.75
C ALA A 24 -5.15 -4.46 -4.89
N GLN A 25 -6.27 -4.07 -5.51
CA GLN A 25 -7.44 -3.55 -4.81
C GLN A 25 -7.99 -4.52 -3.76
N ALA A 26 -8.23 -5.78 -4.14
CA ALA A 26 -8.77 -6.78 -3.23
C ALA A 26 -7.80 -7.07 -2.06
N LYS A 27 -6.48 -7.03 -2.33
CA LYS A 27 -5.43 -7.28 -1.32
C LYS A 27 -5.37 -6.14 -0.32
N VAL A 28 -5.37 -4.89 -0.79
CA VAL A 28 -5.35 -3.69 0.07
C VAL A 28 -6.63 -3.55 0.88
N GLU A 29 -7.79 -3.83 0.29
CA GLU A 29 -9.06 -3.77 1.00
C GLU A 29 -9.06 -4.72 2.20
N ASN A 30 -8.62 -5.97 2.01
CA ASN A 30 -8.56 -6.94 3.09
C ASN A 30 -7.55 -6.52 4.18
N TYR A 31 -6.38 -6.01 3.78
CA TYR A 31 -5.35 -5.54 4.71
C TYR A 31 -5.82 -4.33 5.54
N ILE A 32 -6.38 -3.30 4.89
CA ILE A 32 -6.94 -2.13 5.56
C ILE A 32 -8.11 -2.54 6.47
N ARG A 33 -8.91 -3.53 6.09
CA ARG A 33 -9.98 -4.07 6.95
C ARG A 33 -9.41 -4.67 8.22
N THR A 34 -8.36 -5.50 8.13
CA THR A 34 -7.71 -6.08 9.30
C THR A 34 -7.13 -5.01 10.23
N LEU A 35 -6.52 -3.95 9.69
CA LEU A 35 -6.05 -2.82 10.49
C LEU A 35 -7.20 -2.09 11.18
N PHE A 36 -8.30 -1.88 10.46
CA PHE A 36 -9.50 -1.24 11.01
C PHE A 36 -10.12 -2.07 12.14
N GLU A 37 -10.21 -3.39 11.97
CA GLU A 37 -10.67 -4.33 13.00
C GLU A 37 -9.71 -4.37 14.21
N ALA A 38 -8.41 -4.12 13.99
CA ALA A 38 -7.41 -3.98 15.06
C ALA A 38 -7.49 -2.63 15.81
N GLY A 39 -8.37 -1.71 15.39
CA GLY A 39 -8.60 -0.41 16.02
C GLY A 39 -7.91 0.77 15.34
N GLU A 40 -7.18 0.55 14.24
CA GLU A 40 -6.61 1.64 13.44
C GLU A 40 -7.69 2.33 12.60
N THR A 41 -8.06 3.54 13.01
CA THR A 41 -9.11 4.34 12.36
C THR A 41 -8.56 5.57 11.62
N ASP A 42 -7.26 5.83 11.74
CA ASP A 42 -6.61 6.97 11.12
C ASP A 42 -6.45 6.78 9.61
N ASP A 43 -7.12 7.63 8.83
CA ASP A 43 -7.15 7.53 7.36
C ASP A 43 -5.75 7.68 6.74
N ASN A 44 -4.88 8.47 7.35
CA ASN A 44 -3.53 8.71 6.85
C ASN A 44 -2.63 7.49 7.12
N ARG A 45 -2.70 6.91 8.33
CA ARG A 45 -1.98 5.67 8.66
C ARG A 45 -2.45 4.49 7.82
N LEU A 46 -3.76 4.33 7.63
CA LEU A 46 -4.30 3.27 6.76
C LEU A 46 -3.82 3.43 5.31
N THR A 47 -3.74 4.67 4.81
CA THR A 47 -3.22 4.95 3.47
C THR A 47 -1.73 4.61 3.36
N VAL A 48 -0.91 5.07 4.31
CA VAL A 48 0.54 4.79 4.31
C VAL A 48 0.80 3.30 4.45
N CYS A 49 0.17 2.62 5.40
CA CYS A 49 0.31 1.18 5.58
C CYS A 49 -0.14 0.40 4.34
N GLY A 50 -1.24 0.80 3.71
CA GLY A 50 -1.70 0.20 2.45
C GLY A 50 -0.69 0.36 1.30
N LEU A 51 -0.08 1.54 1.15
CA LEU A 51 0.94 1.78 0.13
C LEU A 51 2.22 0.98 0.37
N VAL A 52 2.66 0.89 1.63
CA VAL A 52 3.83 0.08 2.01
C VAL A 52 3.56 -1.39 1.73
N TYR A 53 2.41 -1.90 2.14
CA TYR A 53 1.99 -3.28 1.88
C TYR A 53 1.97 -3.63 0.38
N LEU A 54 1.42 -2.76 -0.48
CA LEU A 54 1.47 -2.98 -1.93
C LEU A 54 2.89 -2.95 -2.48
N ARG A 55 3.73 -2.07 -1.97
CA ARG A 55 5.13 -1.97 -2.37
C ARG A 55 5.94 -3.22 -1.99
N GLU A 56 5.65 -3.79 -0.83
CA GLU A 56 6.24 -5.07 -0.39
C GLU A 56 5.76 -6.24 -1.24
N LEU A 57 4.47 -6.27 -1.59
CA LEU A 57 3.88 -7.29 -2.46
C LEU A 57 4.43 -7.27 -3.89
N ASP A 58 4.65 -6.07 -4.44
CA ASP A 58 5.19 -5.90 -5.79
C ASP A 58 6.66 -6.35 -5.87
N GLY A 59 7.35 -6.49 -4.73
CA GLY A 59 8.77 -6.86 -4.66
C GLY A 59 9.72 -5.88 -5.35
N SER A 60 9.19 -4.81 -5.94
CA SER A 60 9.90 -3.91 -6.86
C SER A 60 10.52 -2.69 -6.18
N ASN A 61 10.60 -2.74 -4.85
CA ASN A 61 11.45 -1.84 -4.10
C ASN A 61 12.24 -2.64 -3.09
N ASP A 62 13.25 -3.36 -3.57
CA ASP A 62 14.49 -3.55 -2.82
C ASP A 62 15.06 -2.16 -2.46
N PRO A 63 14.91 -1.67 -1.20
CA PRO A 63 15.80 -0.61 -0.74
C PRO A 63 17.26 -1.06 -0.71
N VAL A 64 17.53 -2.38 -0.83
CA VAL A 64 18.89 -2.94 -0.90
C VAL A 64 19.64 -2.49 -2.17
N LYS A 65 18.95 -2.03 -3.24
CA LYS A 65 19.59 -1.40 -4.40
C LYS A 65 19.71 0.13 -4.31
N ALA A 66 19.07 0.77 -3.34
CA ALA A 66 19.12 2.22 -3.13
C ALA A 66 19.83 2.58 -1.81
N GLY A 67 21.07 2.09 -1.65
CA GLY A 67 22.10 2.84 -0.91
C GLY A 67 21.88 3.07 0.59
N TYR A 68 21.48 2.06 1.35
CA TYR A 68 21.86 1.97 2.77
C TYR A 68 23.02 0.96 2.94
N THR A 69 24.19 1.26 2.34
CA THR A 69 25.45 0.83 2.96
C THR A 69 25.71 1.80 4.11
N GLY A 70 25.14 1.49 5.27
CA GLY A 70 25.65 2.00 6.53
C GLY A 70 27.03 1.38 6.76
N LEU A 71 28.06 2.11 6.38
CA LEU A 71 29.46 1.88 6.75
C LEU A 71 30.11 3.24 7.00
#